data_AF-A0A9P6EFJ6-F1
#
_entry.id   AF-A0A9P6EFJ6-F1
#
_cell.length_a   1.000
_cell.length_b   1.000
_cell.length_c   1.000
_cell.angle_alpha   90.00
_cell.angle_beta   90.00
_cell.angle_gamma   90.00
#
_symmetry.space_group_name_H-M   'P 1'
#
loop_
_entity.id
_entity.type
_entity.pdbx_description
1 polymer ?
#
loop_
_entity_poly.entity_id
_entity_poly.type
_entity_poly.pdbx_seq_one_letter_code
_entity_poly.pdbx_strand_id
1 'polypeptide(L)'
;MEHKFWLLKAEPDSRVVKGKDVKFSVDDFESTKMSPWEGVRSYEARNIMKEMKVGQGALFYHSNCKTPGIAAFAKVTKEAYPDYTAWDESHPYFDPKSNPDEPKWFMVDLTFSSRAQNFIPLALLRLIADRPNSDLPEEISYIGEKGASAIKSMDLIRKGRLSVQRVSREAWDTIAQMAETGGWTDLDLKPKKKPFKVKSVQDDVGDDESTLGPPKSKPPRQRNTSKQASSGSTAKGTSKAKQSTSEESQDEEEPVRSGIKGKPATKRKRIETDIDDQEETGSTLRRSTRKRR
;
A
#
# COMPACT_ATOMS: atom_id res chain seq x y z
N MET A 1 -15.90 -8.21 -20.17
CA MET A 1 -14.50 -7.86 -19.84
C MET A 1 -14.07 -8.65 -18.62
N GLU A 2 -12.78 -9.00 -18.49
CA GLU A 2 -12.26 -9.61 -17.28
C GLU A 2 -12.11 -8.53 -16.18
N HIS A 3 -12.95 -8.60 -15.14
CA HIS A 3 -12.82 -7.71 -13.99
C HIS A 3 -11.70 -8.22 -13.08
N LYS A 4 -10.57 -7.48 -13.06
CA LYS A 4 -9.51 -7.65 -12.04
C LYS A 4 -9.99 -7.19 -10.68
N PHE A 5 -9.40 -7.77 -9.63
CA PHE A 5 -9.66 -7.42 -8.24
C PHE A 5 -8.38 -7.13 -7.47
N TRP A 6 -8.54 -6.40 -6.37
CA TRP A 6 -7.43 -5.85 -5.60
C TRP A 6 -7.63 -6.07 -4.09
N LEU A 7 -6.55 -6.00 -3.32
CA LEU A 7 -6.59 -5.87 -1.86
C LEU A 7 -5.67 -4.74 -1.44
N LEU A 8 -6.15 -3.84 -0.60
CA LEU A 8 -5.39 -2.71 -0.06
C LEU A 8 -5.46 -2.72 1.47
N LYS A 9 -4.30 -2.49 2.10
CA LYS A 9 -4.13 -2.54 3.56
C LYS A 9 -4.16 -1.14 4.16
N ALA A 10 -4.99 -0.98 5.19
CA ALA A 10 -5.04 0.17 6.09
C ALA A 10 -4.80 -0.29 7.55
N GLU A 11 -4.66 0.64 8.50
CA GLU A 11 -4.43 0.33 9.91
C GLU A 11 -5.58 0.91 10.76
N PRO A 12 -6.44 0.10 11.40
CA PRO A 12 -7.62 0.60 12.11
C PRO A 12 -7.30 1.11 13.52
N ASP A 13 -6.15 0.72 14.07
CA ASP A 13 -5.65 1.13 15.38
C ASP A 13 -4.73 2.37 15.22
N SER A 14 -4.66 3.23 16.24
CA SER A 14 -3.81 4.44 16.22
C SER A 14 -2.32 4.10 16.15
N ARG A 15 -1.59 4.73 15.21
CA ARG A 15 -0.14 4.61 15.08
C ARG A 15 0.48 5.90 14.56
N VAL A 16 1.40 6.47 15.34
CA VAL A 16 2.09 7.71 14.98
C VAL A 16 3.26 7.45 14.02
N VAL A 17 3.31 8.19 12.90
CA VAL A 17 4.41 8.28 11.94
C VAL A 17 4.81 9.75 11.81
N LYS A 18 6.09 10.08 12.05
CA LYS A 18 6.61 11.47 12.02
C LYS A 18 5.74 12.50 12.80
N GLY A 19 5.08 12.10 13.88
CA GLY A 19 4.20 12.97 14.68
C GLY A 19 2.74 13.10 14.19
N LYS A 20 2.34 12.36 13.15
CA LYS A 20 0.96 12.30 12.64
C LYS A 20 0.41 10.88 12.86
N ASP A 21 -0.85 10.74 13.27
CA ASP A 21 -1.51 9.42 13.30
C ASP A 21 -1.86 8.99 11.87
N VAL A 22 -1.71 7.70 11.55
CA VAL A 22 -2.04 7.11 10.25
C VAL A 22 -3.20 6.11 10.32
N LYS A 23 -3.98 6.15 11.41
CA LYS A 23 -5.24 5.41 11.58
C LYS A 23 -6.21 5.64 10.40
N PHE A 24 -6.68 4.55 9.81
CA PHE A 24 -7.83 4.52 8.91
C PHE A 24 -8.56 3.17 9.05
N SER A 25 -9.64 3.16 9.84
CA SER A 25 -10.50 2.02 10.10
C SER A 25 -11.58 1.85 9.02
N VAL A 26 -12.36 0.78 9.12
CA VAL A 26 -13.55 0.60 8.26
C VAL A 26 -14.65 1.62 8.56
N ASP A 27 -14.71 2.11 9.79
CA ASP A 27 -15.68 3.12 10.23
C ASP A 27 -15.29 4.50 9.70
N ASP A 28 -14.00 4.82 9.70
CA ASP A 28 -13.47 6.05 9.10
C ASP A 28 -13.75 6.07 7.57
N PHE A 29 -13.54 4.94 6.90
CA PHE A 29 -13.79 4.81 5.46
C PHE A 29 -15.29 4.81 5.10
N GLU A 30 -16.13 4.10 5.88
CA GLU A 30 -17.59 4.15 5.70
C GLU A 30 -18.15 5.55 5.99
N SER A 31 -17.59 6.29 6.95
CA SER A 31 -17.95 7.68 7.22
C SER A 31 -17.59 8.58 6.05
N THR A 32 -16.35 8.50 5.55
CA THR A 32 -15.82 9.37 4.50
C THR A 32 -16.38 9.04 3.10
N LYS A 33 -16.91 7.83 2.90
CA LYS A 33 -17.46 7.26 1.64
C LYS A 33 -16.46 7.08 0.50
N MET A 34 -15.51 7.98 0.33
CA MET A 34 -14.43 7.91 -0.66
C MET A 34 -13.13 8.40 -0.03
N SER A 35 -12.01 7.75 -0.33
CA SER A 35 -10.69 8.22 0.07
C SER A 35 -9.68 8.12 -1.07
N PRO A 36 -8.82 9.14 -1.26
CA PRO A 36 -7.57 8.95 -2.00
C PRO A 36 -6.70 7.95 -1.22
N TRP A 37 -6.10 6.99 -1.93
CA TRP A 37 -5.32 5.92 -1.32
C TRP A 37 -3.82 6.26 -1.32
N GLU A 38 -3.49 7.29 -0.53
CA GLU A 38 -2.15 7.90 -0.45
C GLU A 38 -1.11 7.00 0.26
N GLY A 39 0.09 7.54 0.48
CA GLY A 39 1.04 6.99 1.46
C GLY A 39 1.78 5.72 1.02
N VAL A 40 1.44 5.16 -0.15
CA VAL A 40 2.11 3.98 -0.70
C VAL A 40 3.53 4.36 -1.14
N ARG A 41 4.53 3.90 -0.38
CA ARG A 41 5.98 4.09 -0.65
C ARG A 41 6.71 2.78 -1.00
N SER A 42 6.02 1.85 -1.65
CA SER A 42 6.59 0.61 -2.21
C SER A 42 6.44 0.58 -3.72
N TYR A 43 7.54 0.34 -4.46
CA TYR A 43 7.52 0.30 -5.92
C TYR A 43 6.62 -0.81 -6.50
N GLU A 44 6.59 -1.99 -5.87
CA GLU A 44 5.69 -3.08 -6.29
C GLU A 44 4.22 -2.66 -6.11
N ALA A 45 3.86 -2.14 -4.93
CA ALA A 45 2.50 -1.69 -4.62
C ALA A 45 2.04 -0.55 -5.53
N ARG A 46 2.92 0.44 -5.78
CA ARG A 46 2.68 1.55 -6.71
C ARG A 46 2.43 1.06 -8.13
N ASN A 47 3.23 0.11 -8.62
CA ASN A 47 3.05 -0.45 -9.95
C ASN A 47 1.73 -1.22 -10.07
N ILE A 48 1.33 -1.95 -9.01
CA ILE A 48 0.02 -2.61 -8.92
C ILE A 48 -1.13 -1.58 -8.96
N MET A 49 -1.02 -0.44 -8.27
CA MET A 49 -2.04 0.62 -8.37
C MET A 49 -2.17 1.21 -9.78
N LYS A 50 -1.07 1.30 -10.56
CA LYS A 50 -1.12 1.73 -11.96
C LYS A 50 -1.87 0.78 -12.90
N GLU A 51 -2.14 -0.46 -12.48
CA GLU A 51 -2.97 -1.41 -13.25
C GLU A 51 -4.47 -1.29 -12.93
N MET A 52 -4.86 -0.52 -11.91
CA MET A 52 -6.24 -0.37 -11.48
C MET A 52 -7.06 0.48 -12.46
N LYS A 53 -8.28 0.02 -12.75
CA LYS A 53 -9.24 0.68 -13.64
C LYS A 53 -10.56 0.95 -12.94
N VAL A 54 -11.23 2.05 -13.31
CA VAL A 54 -12.50 2.45 -12.70
C VAL A 54 -13.53 1.32 -12.80
N GLY A 55 -14.25 1.06 -11.71
CA GLY A 55 -15.25 0.00 -11.62
C GLY A 55 -14.74 -1.35 -11.13
N GLN A 56 -13.42 -1.53 -10.95
CA GLN A 56 -12.85 -2.76 -10.38
C GLN A 56 -13.03 -2.81 -8.85
N GLY A 57 -13.24 -4.01 -8.31
CA GLY A 57 -13.45 -4.24 -6.88
C GLY A 57 -12.16 -4.33 -6.07
N ALA A 58 -12.20 -3.82 -4.84
CA ALA A 58 -11.07 -3.83 -3.91
C ALA A 58 -11.51 -4.34 -2.52
N LEU A 59 -10.69 -5.19 -1.91
CA LEU A 59 -10.83 -5.67 -0.54
C LEU A 59 -10.12 -4.68 0.41
N PHE A 60 -10.86 -4.13 1.36
CA PHE A 60 -10.33 -3.27 2.42
C PHE A 60 -9.87 -4.12 3.60
N TYR A 61 -8.56 -4.14 3.85
CA TYR A 61 -7.93 -5.03 4.81
C TYR A 61 -7.36 -4.27 6.01
N HIS A 62 -7.80 -4.65 7.21
CA HIS A 62 -7.24 -4.21 8.48
C HIS A 62 -5.90 -4.90 8.74
N SER A 63 -4.84 -4.10 8.82
CA SER A 63 -3.46 -4.54 9.07
C SER A 63 -2.90 -3.93 10.35
N ASN A 64 -1.81 -4.50 10.86
CA ASN A 64 -1.05 -4.03 12.03
C ASN A 64 -1.85 -3.77 13.34
N CYS A 65 -3.03 -4.39 13.44
CA CYS A 65 -3.94 -4.30 14.58
C CYS A 65 -4.00 -5.62 15.34
N LYS A 66 -4.71 -5.63 16.48
CA LYS A 66 -4.91 -6.84 17.33
C LYS A 66 -5.54 -8.02 16.56
N THR A 67 -6.46 -7.72 15.63
CA THR A 67 -7.22 -8.73 14.87
C THR A 67 -7.23 -8.34 13.39
N PRO A 68 -6.15 -8.63 12.63
CA PRO A 68 -6.06 -8.25 11.23
C PRO A 68 -6.92 -9.16 10.34
N GLY A 69 -7.48 -8.62 9.26
CA GLY A 69 -8.47 -9.31 8.42
C GLY A 69 -9.15 -8.41 7.39
N ILE A 70 -10.10 -8.96 6.64
CA ILE A 70 -10.88 -8.23 5.63
C ILE A 70 -12.15 -7.69 6.29
N ALA A 71 -12.35 -6.37 6.20
CA ALA A 71 -13.43 -5.67 6.90
C ALA A 71 -14.49 -5.06 5.96
N ALA A 72 -14.13 -4.74 4.72
CA ALA A 72 -15.04 -4.11 3.76
C ALA A 72 -14.68 -4.41 2.31
N PHE A 73 -15.66 -4.15 1.44
CA PHE A 73 -15.52 -4.10 -0.01
C PHE A 73 -15.57 -2.64 -0.48
N ALA A 74 -14.80 -2.35 -1.52
CA ALA A 74 -14.67 -1.04 -2.13
C ALA A 74 -14.61 -1.16 -3.65
N LYS A 75 -14.67 -0.01 -4.34
CA LYS A 75 -14.54 0.08 -5.79
C LYS A 75 -13.58 1.20 -6.18
N VAL A 76 -12.72 0.94 -7.16
CA VAL A 76 -11.88 1.96 -7.79
C VAL A 76 -12.79 2.98 -8.49
N THR A 77 -12.70 4.24 -8.12
CA THR A 77 -13.46 5.35 -8.71
C THR A 77 -12.60 6.38 -9.45
N LYS A 78 -11.28 6.33 -9.28
CA LYS A 78 -10.29 7.05 -10.11
C LYS A 78 -9.05 6.20 -10.32
N GLU A 79 -8.54 6.18 -11.55
CA GLU A 79 -7.29 5.47 -11.89
C GLU A 79 -6.05 6.19 -11.33
N ALA A 80 -4.89 5.53 -11.40
CA ALA A 80 -3.68 6.00 -10.73
C ALA A 80 -3.22 7.39 -11.21
N TYR A 81 -3.17 8.34 -10.28
CA TYR A 81 -2.67 9.72 -10.48
C TYR A 81 -1.55 10.03 -9.48
N PRO A 82 -0.75 11.10 -9.68
CA PRO A 82 0.36 11.45 -8.79
C PRO A 82 -0.10 11.62 -7.33
N ASP A 83 0.65 11.03 -6.40
CA ASP A 83 0.40 11.19 -4.97
C ASP A 83 1.05 12.50 -4.47
N TYR A 84 0.24 13.54 -4.34
CA TYR A 84 0.69 14.87 -3.91
C TYR A 84 1.18 14.91 -2.45
N THR A 85 0.81 13.94 -1.61
CA THR A 85 1.31 13.83 -0.23
C THR A 85 2.80 13.52 -0.16
N ALA A 86 3.39 13.07 -1.27
CA ALA A 86 4.83 12.87 -1.38
C ALA A 86 5.62 14.21 -1.34
N TRP A 87 4.97 15.35 -1.60
CA TRP A 87 5.59 16.67 -1.68
C TRP A 87 5.27 17.59 -0.49
N ASP A 88 4.28 17.24 0.35
CA ASP A 88 3.98 17.97 1.60
C ASP A 88 4.96 17.56 2.70
N GLU A 89 5.85 18.46 3.11
CA GLU A 89 6.84 18.21 4.17
C GLU A 89 6.22 17.83 5.53
N SER A 90 4.97 18.26 5.77
CA SER A 90 4.24 17.93 6.99
C SER A 90 3.68 16.50 6.98
N HIS A 91 3.67 15.83 5.82
CA HIS A 91 3.04 14.52 5.67
C HIS A 91 3.89 13.38 6.25
N PRO A 92 3.30 12.38 6.96
CA PRO A 92 4.02 11.18 7.41
C PRO A 92 4.79 10.50 6.26
N TYR A 93 4.25 10.57 5.04
CA TYR A 93 4.81 9.93 3.84
C TYR A 93 5.47 10.90 2.85
N PHE A 94 5.90 12.08 3.29
CA PHE A 94 6.80 12.96 2.52
C PHE A 94 8.04 12.22 2.00
N ASP A 95 8.40 12.45 0.73
CA ASP A 95 9.63 11.98 0.08
C ASP A 95 10.32 13.17 -0.65
N PRO A 96 11.39 13.76 -0.07
CA PRO A 96 12.10 14.91 -0.66
C PRO A 96 12.83 14.58 -1.97
N LYS A 97 12.75 13.34 -2.47
CA LYS A 97 13.27 12.94 -3.78
C LYS A 97 12.17 12.83 -4.84
N SER A 98 10.88 12.94 -4.48
CA SER A 98 9.77 13.04 -5.44
C SER A 98 9.61 14.49 -5.86
N ASN A 99 9.32 14.74 -7.14
CA ASN A 99 9.00 16.09 -7.64
C ASN A 99 7.70 16.04 -8.50
N PRO A 100 7.06 17.18 -8.82
CA PRO A 100 5.80 17.20 -9.56
C PRO A 100 5.90 16.76 -11.02
N ASP A 101 7.02 17.04 -11.70
CA ASP A 101 7.20 16.78 -13.13
C ASP A 101 7.53 15.31 -13.43
N GLU A 102 8.29 14.66 -12.54
CA GLU A 102 8.59 13.23 -12.53
C GLU A 102 8.09 12.58 -11.22
N PRO A 103 6.76 12.38 -11.07
CA PRO A 103 6.16 11.86 -9.84
C PRO A 103 6.62 10.44 -9.54
N LYS A 104 7.24 10.23 -8.37
CA LYS A 104 7.71 8.90 -7.95
C LYS A 104 6.59 8.03 -7.37
N TRP A 105 5.60 8.65 -6.77
CA TRP A 105 4.48 8.00 -6.07
C TRP A 105 3.15 8.35 -6.71
N PHE A 106 2.21 7.42 -6.63
CA PHE A 106 0.90 7.46 -7.26
C PHE A 106 -0.12 6.92 -6.27
N MET A 107 -1.38 7.33 -6.42
CA MET A 107 -2.52 6.83 -5.65
C MET A 107 -3.77 6.71 -6.54
N VAL A 108 -4.78 6.00 -6.05
CA VAL A 108 -6.10 5.83 -6.67
C VAL A 108 -7.17 6.37 -5.72
N ASP A 109 -8.35 6.73 -6.23
CA ASP A 109 -9.50 6.99 -5.34
C ASP A 109 -10.31 5.70 -5.21
N LEU A 110 -10.56 5.29 -3.97
CA LEU A 110 -11.48 4.19 -3.64
C LEU A 110 -12.75 4.73 -3.01
N THR A 111 -13.89 4.26 -3.48
CA THR A 111 -15.20 4.46 -2.84
C THR A 111 -15.59 3.20 -2.08
N PHE A 112 -16.06 3.38 -0.84
CA PHE A 112 -16.61 2.33 0.00
C PHE A 112 -17.87 1.73 -0.64
N SER A 113 -17.95 0.40 -0.72
CA SER A 113 -19.12 -0.32 -1.26
C SER A 113 -20.01 -0.85 -0.13
N SER A 114 -19.41 -1.60 0.80
CA SER A 114 -20.11 -2.26 1.91
C SER A 114 -19.11 -2.78 2.96
N ARG A 115 -19.56 -3.03 4.19
CA ARG A 115 -18.83 -3.89 5.13
C ARG A 115 -18.88 -5.34 4.65
N ALA A 116 -17.89 -6.14 5.03
CA ALA A 116 -18.06 -7.59 5.08
C ALA A 116 -19.06 -7.90 6.20
N GLN A 117 -20.14 -8.66 5.93
CA GLN A 117 -21.17 -8.94 6.93
C GLN A 117 -20.54 -9.74 8.10
N ASN A 118 -19.72 -10.72 7.75
CA ASN A 118 -18.82 -11.44 8.63
C ASN A 118 -17.37 -10.95 8.39
N PHE A 119 -16.73 -10.36 9.40
CA PHE A 119 -15.31 -9.98 9.33
C PHE A 119 -14.43 -11.22 9.20
N ILE A 120 -13.57 -11.28 8.17
CA ILE A 120 -12.75 -12.45 7.83
C ILE A 120 -11.33 -12.28 8.43
N PRO A 121 -10.96 -13.00 9.51
CA PRO A 121 -9.64 -12.82 10.13
C PRO A 121 -8.52 -13.45 9.29
N LEU A 122 -7.33 -12.85 9.30
CA LEU A 122 -6.13 -13.43 8.69
C LEU A 122 -5.85 -14.84 9.23
N ALA A 123 -6.16 -15.10 10.50
CA ALA A 123 -5.99 -16.40 11.13
C ALA A 123 -6.84 -17.50 10.48
N LEU A 124 -8.06 -17.18 10.01
CA LEU A 124 -8.91 -18.10 9.25
C LEU A 124 -8.32 -18.37 7.85
N LEU A 125 -7.88 -17.31 7.16
CA LEU A 125 -7.24 -17.43 5.84
C LEU A 125 -5.92 -18.23 5.92
N ARG A 126 -5.22 -18.18 7.06
CA ARG A 126 -4.06 -19.03 7.36
C ARG A 126 -4.46 -20.47 7.66
N LEU A 127 -5.52 -20.70 8.46
CA LEU A 127 -6.04 -22.05 8.72
C LEU A 127 -6.39 -22.78 7.42
N ILE A 128 -7.04 -22.09 6.48
CA ILE A 128 -7.34 -22.61 5.13
C ILE A 128 -6.04 -22.87 4.35
N ALA A 129 -5.13 -21.90 4.30
CA ALA A 129 -3.90 -22.02 3.51
C ALA A 129 -2.93 -23.10 4.02
N ASP A 130 -2.89 -23.36 5.33
CA ASP A 130 -1.97 -24.32 5.95
C ASP A 130 -2.50 -25.78 5.93
N ARG A 131 -3.77 -26.00 5.52
CA ARG A 131 -4.42 -27.32 5.37
C ARG A 131 -4.34 -27.88 3.93
N PRO A 132 -4.58 -29.19 3.73
CA PRO A 132 -4.98 -29.74 2.42
C PRO A 132 -6.29 -29.09 1.94
N ASN A 133 -6.46 -28.89 0.63
CA ASN A 133 -7.67 -28.23 0.10
C ASN A 133 -8.96 -29.05 0.34
N SER A 134 -8.83 -30.36 0.52
CA SER A 134 -9.89 -31.34 0.79
C SER A 134 -10.17 -31.60 2.27
N ASP A 135 -9.38 -31.02 3.19
CA ASP A 135 -9.51 -31.13 4.64
C ASP A 135 -9.86 -29.74 5.20
N LEU A 136 -11.09 -29.30 4.94
CA LEU A 136 -11.66 -28.09 5.52
C LEU A 136 -12.52 -28.42 6.74
N PRO A 137 -12.53 -27.58 7.80
CA PRO A 137 -13.57 -27.62 8.82
C PRO A 137 -14.97 -27.51 8.19
N GLU A 138 -15.95 -28.20 8.78
CA GLU A 138 -17.33 -28.28 8.29
C GLU A 138 -17.94 -26.88 8.11
N GLU A 139 -17.66 -26.00 9.07
CA GLU A 139 -18.15 -24.62 9.18
C GLU A 139 -17.70 -23.70 8.04
N ILE A 140 -16.68 -24.11 7.26
CA ILE A 140 -16.18 -23.38 6.08
C ILE A 140 -16.05 -24.27 4.83
N SER A 141 -16.58 -25.50 4.89
CA SER A 141 -16.52 -26.47 3.78
C SER A 141 -17.18 -25.96 2.49
N TYR A 142 -18.12 -25.03 2.60
CA TYR A 142 -18.88 -24.42 1.50
C TYR A 142 -18.04 -23.69 0.44
N ILE A 143 -16.78 -23.35 0.71
CA ILE A 143 -15.86 -22.75 -0.28
C ILE A 143 -15.25 -23.80 -1.24
N GLY A 144 -15.29 -25.08 -0.83
CA GLY A 144 -14.71 -26.22 -1.55
C GLY A 144 -13.20 -26.14 -1.80
N GLU A 145 -12.67 -27.15 -2.48
CA GLU A 145 -11.22 -27.21 -2.79
C GLU A 145 -10.77 -26.03 -3.67
N LYS A 146 -11.63 -25.53 -4.57
CA LYS A 146 -11.33 -24.40 -5.45
C LYS A 146 -11.13 -23.12 -4.64
N GLY A 147 -12.02 -22.85 -3.68
CA GLY A 147 -11.90 -21.70 -2.78
C GLY A 147 -10.67 -21.80 -1.88
N ALA A 148 -10.44 -22.97 -1.28
CA ALA A 148 -9.24 -23.22 -0.48
C ALA A 148 -7.94 -22.97 -1.26
N SER A 149 -7.86 -23.48 -2.49
CA SER A 149 -6.74 -23.26 -3.41
C SER A 149 -6.53 -21.78 -3.75
N ALA A 150 -7.62 -21.04 -3.97
CA ALA A 150 -7.58 -19.61 -4.28
C ALA A 150 -7.08 -18.78 -3.09
N ILE A 151 -7.59 -19.01 -1.87
CA ILE A 151 -7.13 -18.36 -0.64
C ILE A 151 -5.65 -18.64 -0.39
N LYS A 152 -5.24 -19.91 -0.49
CA LYS A 152 -3.84 -20.36 -0.34
C LYS A 152 -2.89 -19.70 -1.34
N SER A 153 -3.38 -19.35 -2.52
CA SER A 153 -2.63 -18.71 -3.59
C SER A 153 -2.50 -17.18 -3.47
N MET A 154 -3.26 -16.52 -2.60
CA MET A 154 -3.27 -15.05 -2.48
C MET A 154 -1.90 -14.45 -2.11
N ASP A 155 -1.58 -13.28 -2.66
CA ASP A 155 -0.45 -12.46 -2.22
C ASP A 155 -0.58 -12.03 -0.73
N LEU A 156 -1.78 -12.11 -0.13
CA LEU A 156 -1.99 -11.90 1.31
C LEU A 156 -1.32 -12.99 2.15
N ILE A 157 -1.39 -14.24 1.68
CA ILE A 157 -0.77 -15.40 2.30
C ILE A 157 0.72 -15.44 1.97
N ARG A 158 1.10 -15.15 0.72
CA ARG A 158 2.46 -15.32 0.19
C ARG A 158 3.39 -14.11 0.44
N LYS A 159 2.88 -12.88 0.36
CA LYS A 159 3.65 -11.62 0.45
C LYS A 159 3.11 -10.71 1.56
N GLY A 160 3.24 -11.12 2.81
CA GLY A 160 2.67 -10.39 3.96
C GLY A 160 3.00 -8.89 4.02
N ARG A 161 4.20 -8.48 3.60
CA ARG A 161 4.69 -7.08 3.58
C ARG A 161 4.17 -6.22 2.41
N LEU A 162 3.54 -6.80 1.39
CA LEU A 162 3.02 -6.02 0.25
C LEU A 162 1.66 -5.40 0.62
N SER A 163 1.54 -4.07 0.53
CA SER A 163 0.35 -3.31 1.00
C SER A 163 -0.79 -3.20 -0.03
N VAL A 164 -0.48 -3.28 -1.32
CA VAL A 164 -1.44 -3.30 -2.43
C VAL A 164 -1.19 -4.56 -3.24
N GLN A 165 -2.22 -5.38 -3.44
CA GLN A 165 -2.10 -6.74 -3.96
C GLN A 165 -3.10 -7.01 -5.08
N ARG A 166 -2.76 -7.93 -5.99
CA ARG A 166 -3.71 -8.49 -6.96
C ARG A 166 -4.49 -9.62 -6.30
N VAL A 167 -5.78 -9.73 -6.65
CA VAL A 167 -6.70 -10.78 -6.20
C VAL A 167 -7.27 -11.46 -7.45
N SER A 168 -7.22 -12.79 -7.53
CA SER A 168 -7.84 -13.52 -8.64
C SER A 168 -9.36 -13.48 -8.53
N ARG A 169 -10.06 -13.77 -9.63
CA ARG A 169 -11.52 -13.90 -9.62
C ARG A 169 -11.98 -14.91 -8.56
N GLU A 170 -11.38 -16.10 -8.52
CA GLU A 170 -11.66 -17.14 -7.53
C GLU A 170 -11.49 -16.65 -6.11
N ALA A 171 -10.41 -15.93 -5.82
CA ALA A 171 -10.14 -15.44 -4.47
C ALA A 171 -11.13 -14.34 -4.07
N TRP A 172 -11.54 -13.47 -5.01
CA TRP A 172 -12.60 -12.49 -4.75
C TRP A 172 -13.95 -13.16 -4.49
N ASP A 173 -14.38 -14.05 -5.40
CA ASP A 173 -15.69 -14.72 -5.31
C ASP A 173 -15.76 -15.59 -4.04
N THR A 174 -14.66 -16.24 -3.64
CA THR A 174 -14.55 -16.97 -2.36
C THR A 174 -14.64 -16.04 -1.16
N ILE A 175 -13.93 -14.91 -1.16
CA ILE A 175 -13.97 -13.93 -0.06
C ILE A 175 -15.36 -13.29 0.07
N ALA A 176 -16.06 -13.07 -1.04
CA ALA A 176 -17.46 -12.61 -1.03
C ALA A 176 -18.39 -13.65 -0.38
N GLN A 177 -18.31 -14.91 -0.81
CA GLN A 177 -19.09 -16.02 -0.25
C GLN A 177 -18.82 -16.22 1.26
N MET A 178 -17.56 -16.11 1.69
CA MET A 178 -17.18 -16.16 3.10
C MET A 178 -17.78 -14.98 3.87
N ALA A 179 -17.63 -13.75 3.37
CA ALA A 179 -18.12 -12.54 4.03
C ALA A 179 -19.64 -12.55 4.23
N GLU A 180 -20.39 -13.20 3.33
CA GLU A 180 -21.83 -13.40 3.42
C GLU A 180 -22.20 -14.56 4.36
N THR A 181 -21.62 -15.74 4.18
CA THR A 181 -22.02 -16.98 4.90
C THR A 181 -21.54 -17.04 6.36
N GLY A 182 -20.33 -16.57 6.66
CA GLY A 182 -19.77 -16.66 8.02
C GLY A 182 -19.42 -18.09 8.45
N GLY A 183 -19.78 -18.47 9.69
CA GLY A 183 -19.64 -19.82 10.27
C GLY A 183 -18.45 -20.02 11.23
N TRP A 184 -17.42 -19.18 11.19
CA TRP A 184 -16.17 -19.38 11.94
C TRP A 184 -16.14 -18.79 13.37
N THR A 185 -17.30 -18.57 14.00
CA THR A 185 -17.40 -18.00 15.36
C THR A 185 -16.74 -18.88 16.43
N ASP A 186 -16.86 -20.19 16.26
CA ASP A 186 -16.49 -21.19 17.28
C ASP A 186 -15.20 -21.95 16.91
N LEU A 187 -14.62 -21.67 15.74
CA LEU A 187 -13.33 -22.22 15.30
C LEU A 187 -12.17 -21.69 16.16
N ASP A 188 -11.32 -22.58 16.67
CA ASP A 188 -10.10 -22.16 17.37
C ASP A 188 -9.02 -21.63 16.40
N LEU A 189 -9.13 -20.35 16.06
CA LEU A 189 -8.19 -19.63 15.20
C LEU A 189 -6.87 -19.24 15.92
N LYS A 190 -6.59 -19.75 17.13
CA LYS A 190 -5.31 -19.46 17.82
C LYS A 190 -4.12 -19.98 17.00
N PRO A 191 -3.06 -19.18 16.79
CA PRO A 191 -1.90 -19.62 16.04
C PRO A 191 -1.18 -20.77 16.77
N LYS A 192 -1.15 -21.96 16.16
CA LYS A 192 -0.43 -23.13 16.69
C LYS A 192 1.04 -22.77 16.89
N LYS A 193 1.49 -22.72 18.15
CA LYS A 193 2.91 -22.50 18.49
C LYS A 193 3.73 -23.62 17.84
N LYS A 194 4.66 -23.27 16.95
CA LYS A 194 5.63 -24.26 16.44
C LYS A 194 6.43 -24.80 17.63
N PRO A 195 6.63 -26.13 17.75
CA PRO A 195 7.44 -26.68 18.83
C PRO A 195 8.86 -26.10 18.73
N PHE A 196 9.37 -25.58 19.83
CA PHE A 196 10.76 -25.11 19.91
C PHE A 196 11.65 -26.33 19.76
N LYS A 197 12.31 -26.46 18.59
CA LYS A 197 13.20 -27.59 18.31
C LYS A 197 14.53 -27.37 19.05
N VAL A 198 14.54 -27.71 20.34
CA VAL A 198 15.75 -27.77 21.16
C VAL A 198 16.75 -28.66 20.42
N LYS A 199 17.94 -28.13 20.15
CA LYS A 199 19.06 -28.96 19.73
C LYS A 199 19.54 -29.71 20.97
N SER A 200 19.27 -31.01 21.03
CA SER A 200 20.03 -31.92 21.87
C SER A 200 21.50 -31.82 21.46
N VAL A 201 22.35 -31.35 22.36
CA VAL A 201 23.78 -31.66 22.29
C VAL A 201 23.88 -33.15 22.60
N GLN A 202 24.66 -33.88 21.81
CA GLN A 202 25.03 -35.25 22.12
C GLN A 202 26.42 -35.17 22.75
N ASP A 203 26.49 -35.43 24.05
CA ASP A 203 27.76 -35.53 24.78
C ASP A 203 28.34 -36.92 24.50
N ASP A 204 29.21 -36.99 23.49
CA ASP A 204 29.90 -38.22 23.09
C ASP A 204 31.13 -38.41 24.00
N VAL A 205 30.99 -39.29 25.01
CA VAL A 205 32.07 -39.60 25.96
C VAL A 205 32.91 -40.75 25.41
N GLY A 206 34.04 -40.40 24.80
CA GLY A 206 35.08 -41.33 24.39
C GLY A 206 36.40 -40.97 25.07
N ASP A 207 36.79 -41.75 26.09
CA ASP A 207 38.12 -41.70 26.68
C ASP A 207 39.14 -42.37 25.75
N ASP A 208 40.21 -41.66 25.35
CA ASP A 208 41.57 -42.23 25.31
C ASP A 208 42.66 -41.13 25.33
N GLU A 209 43.91 -41.55 25.51
CA GLU A 209 45.04 -40.75 25.98
C GLU A 209 45.84 -40.02 24.85
N SER A 210 46.30 -38.79 25.12
CA SER A 210 47.75 -38.44 25.19
C SER A 210 48.18 -37.03 24.69
N THR A 211 49.18 -36.49 25.40
CA THR A 211 50.06 -35.35 25.09
C THR A 211 49.49 -33.91 25.13
N LEU A 212 50.36 -32.98 25.58
CA LEU A 212 50.04 -31.58 25.93
C LEU A 212 50.73 -30.58 24.99
N GLY A 213 50.09 -29.45 24.71
CA GLY A 213 50.68 -28.29 24.01
C GLY A 213 50.08 -26.97 24.48
N PRO A 214 50.88 -25.92 24.76
CA PRO A 214 50.39 -24.69 25.42
C PRO A 214 49.60 -23.75 24.49
N PRO A 215 48.66 -22.95 25.04
CA PRO A 215 47.73 -22.14 24.25
C PRO A 215 48.38 -20.89 23.64
N LYS A 216 47.89 -20.47 22.46
CA LYS A 216 48.16 -19.16 21.87
C LYS A 216 46.87 -18.38 21.60
N SER A 217 46.75 -17.22 22.25
CA SER A 217 45.63 -16.30 22.16
C SER A 217 45.50 -15.65 20.78
N LYS A 218 44.27 -15.55 20.25
CA LYS A 218 43.96 -14.76 19.05
C LYS A 218 43.57 -13.32 19.43
N PRO A 219 44.17 -12.27 18.84
CA PRO A 219 43.83 -10.88 19.13
C PRO A 219 42.53 -10.41 18.42
N PRO A 220 41.89 -9.34 18.91
CA PRO A 220 40.63 -8.83 18.36
C PRO A 220 40.79 -8.05 17.05
N ARG A 221 39.73 -8.04 16.23
CA ARG A 221 39.71 -7.46 14.88
C ARG A 221 39.33 -5.97 14.91
N GLN A 222 40.30 -5.08 14.69
CA GLN A 222 40.05 -3.63 14.61
C GLN A 222 39.37 -3.19 13.30
N ARG A 223 38.82 -1.97 13.32
CA ARG A 223 37.92 -1.38 12.33
C ARG A 223 38.56 -0.12 11.74
N ASN A 224 39.15 -0.22 10.55
CA ASN A 224 39.80 0.93 9.90
C ASN A 224 38.83 1.72 9.02
N THR A 225 38.84 3.03 9.20
CA THR A 225 38.25 4.05 8.30
C THR A 225 39.32 5.09 8.00
N SER A 226 39.64 5.34 6.73
CA SER A 226 40.56 6.40 6.34
C SER A 226 40.25 6.95 4.95
N LYS A 227 40.06 8.26 4.86
CA LYS A 227 40.13 9.02 3.60
C LYS A 227 41.61 9.28 3.28
N GLN A 228 41.98 9.38 2.00
CA GLN A 228 42.74 10.53 1.48
C GLN A 228 42.76 10.55 -0.05
N ALA A 229 43.34 11.60 -0.65
CA ALA A 229 43.24 11.90 -2.09
C ALA A 229 44.54 12.51 -2.65
N SER A 230 44.81 12.24 -3.93
CA SER A 230 45.84 12.84 -4.80
C SER A 230 45.59 12.32 -6.23
N SER A 231 45.14 13.11 -7.22
CA SER A 231 45.88 14.13 -8.01
C SER A 231 46.92 13.56 -9.00
N GLY A 232 46.78 13.84 -10.30
CA GLY A 232 47.83 13.61 -11.31
C GLY A 232 47.31 13.25 -12.71
N SER A 233 47.70 14.03 -13.75
CA SER A 233 47.43 13.74 -15.17
C SER A 233 48.41 12.69 -15.73
N THR A 234 48.23 12.10 -16.92
CA THR A 234 48.63 12.66 -18.24
C THR A 234 48.05 11.78 -19.39
N ALA A 235 48.09 12.23 -20.65
CA ALA A 235 47.25 11.74 -21.76
C ALA A 235 47.95 11.00 -22.92
N LYS A 236 47.14 10.23 -23.68
CA LYS A 236 47.12 9.91 -25.13
C LYS A 236 45.75 9.25 -25.40
N GLY A 237 44.99 9.46 -26.49
CA GLY A 237 45.32 9.40 -27.93
C GLY A 237 45.03 7.97 -28.44
N THR A 238 44.29 7.68 -29.52
CA THR A 238 43.75 8.44 -30.69
C THR A 238 42.65 7.59 -31.38
N SER A 239 41.39 8.02 -31.50
CA SER A 239 40.74 8.75 -32.63
C SER A 239 40.35 7.97 -33.92
N LYS A 240 39.03 7.84 -34.19
CA LYS A 240 38.36 7.81 -35.53
C LYS A 240 36.83 7.68 -35.31
N ALA A 241 35.92 8.22 -36.13
CA ALA A 241 35.90 9.44 -36.95
C ALA A 241 34.43 9.84 -37.26
N LYS A 242 34.16 11.14 -37.51
CA LYS A 242 32.90 11.63 -38.10
C LYS A 242 32.99 11.64 -39.64
N GLN A 243 31.85 11.71 -40.32
CA GLN A 243 31.73 12.54 -41.52
C GLN A 243 30.31 13.11 -41.69
N SER A 244 30.16 14.26 -42.35
CA SER A 244 28.91 15.05 -42.44
C SER A 244 29.01 16.21 -43.45
N THR A 245 28.05 16.31 -44.39
CA THR A 245 27.59 17.48 -45.21
C THR A 245 26.20 17.11 -45.82
N SER A 246 25.24 17.95 -46.25
CA SER A 246 25.07 19.42 -46.49
C SER A 246 25.55 19.97 -47.86
N GLU A 247 25.01 21.04 -48.47
CA GLU A 247 23.75 21.84 -48.30
C GLU A 247 22.78 21.54 -49.50
N GLU A 248 21.99 22.35 -50.25
CA GLU A 248 21.48 23.76 -50.24
C GLU A 248 20.27 23.95 -51.22
N SER A 249 19.32 24.89 -50.98
CA SER A 249 18.35 25.56 -51.95
C SER A 249 17.31 24.72 -52.76
N GLN A 250 16.18 25.21 -53.32
CA GLN A 250 15.25 26.37 -53.20
C GLN A 250 13.87 25.94 -53.82
N ASP A 251 12.69 26.53 -53.53
CA ASP A 251 12.04 27.62 -54.30
C ASP A 251 10.66 28.05 -53.71
N GLU A 252 10.13 29.17 -54.25
CA GLU A 252 8.85 29.92 -54.03
C GLU A 252 7.53 29.10 -54.20
N GLU A 253 6.28 29.54 -53.91
CA GLU A 253 5.66 30.90 -53.83
C GLU A 253 4.61 31.08 -52.70
N GLU A 254 4.28 32.35 -52.39
CA GLU A 254 3.04 32.83 -51.72
C GLU A 254 2.17 33.62 -52.76
N PRO A 255 0.90 34.07 -52.54
CA PRO A 255 0.26 34.43 -51.26
C PRO A 255 -1.21 33.88 -51.14
N VAL A 256 -2.15 34.39 -50.32
CA VAL A 256 -2.84 35.71 -50.37
C VAL A 256 -3.26 36.17 -48.96
N ARG A 257 -3.04 37.46 -48.67
CA ARG A 257 -3.47 38.13 -47.43
C ARG A 257 -4.99 38.35 -47.35
N SER A 258 -5.56 38.25 -46.15
CA SER A 258 -6.35 39.36 -45.58
C SER A 258 -6.41 39.26 -44.05
N GLY A 259 -6.48 40.39 -43.36
CA GLY A 259 -6.61 40.43 -41.90
C GLY A 259 -7.45 41.62 -41.46
N ILE A 260 -8.37 41.39 -40.51
CA ILE A 260 -9.24 42.42 -39.93
C ILE A 260 -9.15 42.33 -38.40
N LYS A 261 -9.05 43.49 -37.74
CA LYS A 261 -8.98 43.60 -36.27
C LYS A 261 -10.37 43.49 -35.65
N GLY A 262 -10.49 42.77 -34.53
CA GLY A 262 -11.71 42.75 -33.73
C GLY A 262 -11.47 42.36 -32.27
N LYS A 263 -11.53 43.35 -31.35
CA LYS A 263 -11.93 43.13 -29.95
C LYS A 263 -13.39 43.58 -29.84
N PRO A 264 -14.19 42.97 -28.95
CA PRO A 264 -14.41 43.67 -27.69
C PRO A 264 -14.29 42.76 -26.45
N ALA A 265 -14.02 43.37 -25.31
CA ALA A 265 -14.11 42.69 -24.02
C ALA A 265 -15.58 42.61 -23.56
N THR A 266 -15.97 41.49 -22.94
CA THR A 266 -17.27 41.36 -22.26
C THR A 266 -17.07 41.15 -20.76
N LYS A 267 -17.71 42.00 -19.95
CA LYS A 267 -17.76 41.86 -18.50
C LYS A 267 -18.62 40.64 -18.13
N ARG A 268 -18.20 39.85 -17.15
CA ARG A 268 -19.12 39.06 -16.32
C ARG A 268 -18.95 39.43 -14.85
N LYS A 269 -20.06 39.39 -14.11
CA LYS A 269 -20.20 40.05 -12.82
C LYS A 269 -19.49 39.28 -11.70
N ARG A 270 -18.91 40.05 -10.77
CA ARG A 270 -18.75 39.64 -9.38
C ARG A 270 -20.16 39.41 -8.81
N ILE A 271 -20.39 38.29 -8.13
CA ILE A 271 -21.52 38.15 -7.22
C ILE A 271 -20.96 38.47 -5.84
N GLU A 272 -21.46 39.54 -5.23
CA GLU A 272 -21.17 39.87 -3.84
C GLU A 272 -22.18 39.16 -2.93
N THR A 273 -21.74 38.88 -1.71
CA THR A 273 -22.52 38.14 -0.71
C THR A 273 -23.15 39.13 0.25
N ASP A 274 -24.47 39.29 0.18
CA ASP A 274 -25.22 39.98 1.20
C ASP A 274 -25.30 39.06 2.44
N ILE A 275 -24.64 39.48 3.51
CA ILE A 275 -24.83 38.99 4.88
C ILE A 275 -25.27 40.22 5.65
N ASP A 276 -26.45 40.14 6.28
CA ASP A 276 -26.99 41.18 7.13
C ASP A 276 -27.32 40.58 8.50
N ASP A 277 -26.88 41.24 9.56
CA ASP A 277 -26.93 40.74 10.93
C ASP A 277 -28.23 41.17 11.62
N GLN A 278 -28.97 40.25 12.23
CA GLN A 278 -29.80 40.54 13.40
C GLN A 278 -29.73 39.43 14.45
N GLU A 279 -29.34 39.83 15.66
CA GLU A 279 -29.55 39.06 16.88
C GLU A 279 -31.00 39.20 17.35
N GLU A 280 -31.63 38.13 17.87
CA GLU A 280 -32.30 38.27 19.16
C GLU A 280 -32.42 36.96 19.94
N THR A 281 -32.77 37.10 21.22
CA THR A 281 -32.58 36.10 22.29
C THR A 281 -33.52 34.90 22.24
N GLY A 282 -33.03 33.70 22.62
CA GLY A 282 -33.83 32.47 22.64
C GLY A 282 -33.34 31.39 23.63
N SER A 283 -33.54 31.61 24.93
CA SER A 283 -33.11 30.69 26.01
C SER A 283 -33.68 29.27 25.89
N THR A 284 -32.83 28.24 25.98
CA THR A 284 -33.08 27.04 26.81
C THR A 284 -31.76 26.34 27.17
N LEU A 285 -31.35 26.40 28.45
CA LEU A 285 -30.29 25.55 29.00
C LEU A 285 -30.88 24.23 29.53
N ARG A 286 -30.46 23.07 28.99
CA ARG A 286 -30.67 21.75 29.65
C ARG A 286 -29.38 20.93 29.73
N ARG A 287 -28.61 21.23 30.77
CA ARG A 287 -27.39 20.49 31.16
C ARG A 287 -27.79 19.22 31.92
N SER A 288 -27.48 18.05 31.38
CA SER A 288 -27.63 16.76 32.09
C SER A 288 -26.29 16.05 32.22
N THR A 289 -25.68 16.12 33.39
CA THR A 289 -24.45 15.40 33.73
C THR A 289 -24.75 14.33 34.78
N ARG A 290 -24.67 13.05 34.43
CA ARG A 290 -24.63 11.96 35.42
C ARG A 290 -23.27 11.29 35.38
N LYS A 291 -22.46 11.54 36.42
CA LYS A 291 -21.15 10.91 36.62
C LYS A 291 -21.35 9.57 37.35
N ARG A 292 -20.34 8.68 37.25
CA ARG A 292 -20.29 7.39 37.96
C ARG A 292 -20.63 7.51 39.45
N ARG A 293 -21.26 6.46 39.98
CA ARG A 293 -20.82 5.84 41.24
C ARG A 293 -20.71 4.34 41.01
#